data_AF-A0A428PN18-F1
#
_entry.id   AF-A0A428PN18-F1
#
_cell.length_a   1.000
_cell.length_b   1.000
_cell.length_c   1.000
_cell.angle_alpha   90.00
_cell.angle_beta   90.00
_cell.angle_gamma   90.00
#
_symmetry.space_group_name_H-M   'P 1'
#
loop_
_entity.id
_entity.type
_entity.pdbx_description
1 polymer ?
#
loop_
_entity_poly.entity_id
_entity_poly.type
_entity_poly.pdbx_seq_one_letter_code
_entity_poly.pdbx_strand_id
1 'polypeptide(L)'
;MHDAIRLSADQFRSIYEESFKTWARLYFRVVQNSKLPIHVLLVRDVFRQHPSLPRNLSLKHDKRGALATGASIWGSAAAACGPRLPSFRQPVNIRVAVREPISLSISEMGEAKPAYTSCFAQDDDYLAILILAWTYILSARWTEIMPGSCTLAYTENQATYHDGMARCKDEQNLISIHIGNASSEEARWWAAVLAPGQGWRAHMKLEQNEALSPWSIHLQPSPSCVLLHTTNDFPSSHPAASFSDASTYLDNFCTRHNIMDQSHAALASVLLLPSMSGFHTLRLPSPRVGDWRNATDLPIGCPDGKLQHDWMHKDHHIDKLLTLSCNTRGIRPMLLSAFYEPSIECSAITPWLQGTLASIEHLAGHNPYIIGRMCMERAPRVAFLWLGSLILGLQERLLQDVRFGQIPIDLPSAVWSGTVQSFIQQRVSKPLVTGGYVSRADECRLLFLSQSGHHARIPVCQWKPFGATPFEDVDIEVRAHEGCEDHQLQYEGILWGCEDDKFEFQSSQEADSQNLSDRSLTKAADDAGPVRICFEELDREREAISENATRSIFGWLRFDGYARHEKDIWKHEWFAMSESDDDDIGEDKTTSGASPELSPRIESWLSDITPPTCCGLSRDKR
;
A
#
# COMPACT_ATOMS: atom_id res chain seq x y z
N MET A 1 7.23 -38.03 -19.68
CA MET A 1 5.89 -37.43 -19.69
C MET A 1 6.08 -36.02 -19.15
N HIS A 2 5.69 -34.97 -19.89
CA HIS A 2 5.81 -33.61 -19.35
C HIS A 2 4.81 -33.47 -18.21
N ASP A 3 5.28 -32.95 -17.08
CA ASP A 3 4.42 -32.58 -15.96
C ASP A 3 3.43 -31.49 -16.44
N ALA A 4 2.14 -31.67 -16.15
CA ALA A 4 1.08 -30.77 -16.63
C ALA A 4 1.09 -29.41 -15.91
N ILE A 5 1.82 -29.30 -14.80
CA ILE A 5 1.83 -28.12 -13.94
C ILE A 5 3.26 -27.64 -13.69
N ARG A 6 4.16 -28.55 -13.30
CA ARG A 6 5.51 -28.15 -12.92
C ARG A 6 6.34 -27.74 -14.11
N LEU A 7 7.15 -26.72 -13.86
CA LEU A 7 8.16 -26.28 -14.80
C LEU A 7 9.23 -27.36 -14.98
N SER A 8 9.72 -27.50 -16.22
CA SER A 8 10.96 -28.23 -16.47
C SER A 8 12.13 -27.56 -15.73
N ALA A 9 13.21 -28.32 -15.48
CA ALA A 9 14.41 -27.79 -14.84
C ALA A 9 14.98 -26.56 -15.56
N ASP A 10 14.95 -26.58 -16.90
CA ASP A 10 15.44 -25.49 -17.74
C ASP A 10 14.53 -24.25 -17.64
N GLN A 11 13.21 -24.43 -17.62
CA GLN A 11 12.26 -23.32 -17.42
C GLN A 11 12.41 -22.70 -16.03
N PHE A 12 12.49 -23.54 -14.98
CA PHE A 12 12.68 -23.06 -13.61
C PHE A 12 13.96 -22.23 -13.50
N ARG A 13 15.07 -22.74 -14.05
CA ARG A 13 16.34 -22.03 -14.08
C ARG A 13 16.25 -20.73 -14.87
N SER A 14 15.64 -20.74 -16.06
CA SER A 14 15.50 -19.55 -16.90
C SER A 14 14.75 -18.43 -16.19
N ILE A 15 13.64 -18.74 -15.50
CA ILE A 15 12.84 -17.76 -14.76
C ILE A 15 13.61 -17.21 -13.55
N TYR A 16 14.32 -18.08 -12.84
CA TYR A 16 15.22 -17.67 -11.76
C TYR A 16 16.28 -16.69 -12.26
N GLU A 17 16.95 -17.01 -13.38
CA GLU A 17 17.99 -16.17 -13.98
C GLU A 17 17.43 -14.83 -14.46
N GLU A 18 16.25 -14.82 -15.07
CA GLU A 18 15.58 -13.60 -15.51
C GLU A 18 15.26 -12.68 -14.33
N SER A 19 14.71 -13.24 -13.27
CA SER A 19 14.42 -12.52 -12.03
C SER A 19 15.69 -11.95 -11.39
N PHE A 20 16.74 -12.77 -11.28
CA PHE A 20 18.03 -12.36 -10.72
C PHE A 20 18.64 -11.19 -11.50
N LYS A 21 18.66 -11.29 -12.84
CA LYS A 21 19.16 -10.23 -13.74
C LYS A 21 18.33 -8.96 -13.62
N THR A 22 17.02 -9.07 -13.47
CA THR A 22 16.11 -7.92 -13.29
C THR A 22 16.48 -7.11 -12.06
N TRP A 23 16.65 -7.78 -10.91
CA TRP A 23 17.05 -7.10 -9.68
C TRP A 23 18.51 -6.66 -9.67
N ALA A 24 19.41 -7.39 -10.32
CA ALA A 24 20.80 -6.98 -10.47
C ALA A 24 20.92 -5.66 -11.26
N ARG A 25 20.13 -5.48 -12.32
CA ARG A 25 20.07 -4.20 -13.06
C ARG A 25 19.63 -3.04 -12.18
N LEU A 26 18.68 -3.26 -11.26
CA LEU A 26 18.26 -2.24 -10.29
C LEU A 26 19.43 -1.89 -9.36
N TYR A 27 20.12 -2.90 -8.81
CA TYR A 27 21.30 -2.70 -7.97
C TYR A 27 22.35 -1.84 -8.68
N PHE A 28 22.74 -2.19 -9.91
CA PHE A 28 23.76 -1.43 -10.64
C PHE A 28 23.35 0.02 -10.88
N ARG A 29 22.08 0.29 -11.18
CA ARG A 29 21.57 1.66 -11.31
C ARG A 29 21.64 2.44 -10.00
N VAL A 30 21.29 1.79 -8.89
CA VAL A 30 21.34 2.39 -7.56
C VAL A 30 22.79 2.70 -7.16
N VAL A 31 23.73 1.79 -7.41
CA VAL A 31 25.15 2.00 -7.10
C VAL A 31 25.75 3.10 -7.98
N GLN A 32 25.37 3.17 -9.26
CA GLN A 32 25.79 4.25 -10.16
C GLN A 32 25.19 5.61 -9.76
N ASN A 33 23.95 5.63 -9.26
CA ASN A 33 23.24 6.82 -8.83
C ASN A 33 22.86 6.75 -7.34
N SER A 34 23.89 6.85 -6.49
CA SER A 34 23.76 6.68 -5.05
C SER A 34 22.90 7.74 -4.37
N LYS A 35 22.66 8.91 -4.98
CA LYS A 35 21.82 9.97 -4.42
C LYS A 35 20.33 9.64 -4.52
N LEU A 36 19.55 10.02 -3.52
CA LEU A 36 18.10 9.86 -3.52
C LEU A 36 17.49 10.70 -4.68
N PRO A 37 16.62 10.11 -5.54
CA PRO A 37 15.99 10.87 -6.60
C PRO A 37 14.99 11.89 -6.04
N ILE A 38 15.04 13.13 -6.54
CA ILE A 38 14.20 14.23 -6.05
C ILE A 38 12.69 13.91 -6.14
N HIS A 39 12.27 13.16 -7.15
CA HIS A 39 10.86 12.78 -7.31
C HIS A 39 10.30 11.94 -6.14
N VAL A 40 11.17 11.26 -5.38
CA VAL A 40 10.75 10.49 -4.18
C VAL A 40 10.25 11.43 -3.06
N LEU A 41 10.73 12.68 -3.04
CA LEU A 41 10.32 13.71 -2.08
C LEU A 41 9.12 14.53 -2.59
N LEU A 42 8.78 14.46 -3.88
CA LEU A 42 7.68 15.20 -4.49
C LEU A 42 6.37 14.42 -4.39
N VAL A 43 5.71 14.54 -3.25
CA VAL A 43 4.46 13.83 -2.91
C VAL A 43 3.26 14.29 -3.76
N ARG A 44 3.35 15.49 -4.36
CA ARG A 44 2.23 16.18 -5.03
C ARG A 44 1.62 15.42 -6.21
N ASP A 45 2.44 14.77 -7.03
CA ASP A 45 1.98 14.18 -8.30
C ASP A 45 1.52 12.72 -8.19
N VAL A 46 1.65 12.12 -7.01
CA VAL A 46 1.53 10.66 -6.82
C VAL A 46 0.09 10.19 -6.61
N PHE A 47 -0.86 11.09 -6.32
CA PHE A 47 -2.18 10.70 -5.79
C PHE A 47 -3.39 11.32 -6.48
N ARG A 48 -3.35 11.47 -7.80
CA ARG A 48 -4.50 12.04 -8.55
C ARG A 48 -5.81 11.28 -8.28
N GLN A 49 -5.74 9.95 -8.15
CA GLN A 49 -6.91 9.08 -7.94
C GLN A 49 -7.24 8.78 -6.47
N HIS A 50 -6.43 9.22 -5.49
CA HIS A 50 -6.78 9.00 -4.09
C HIS A 50 -8.00 9.83 -3.69
N PRO A 51 -8.98 9.22 -3.01
CA PRO A 51 -10.11 9.94 -2.48
C PRO A 51 -9.73 10.72 -1.21
N SER A 52 -10.54 11.71 -0.89
CA SER A 52 -10.53 12.37 0.43
C SER A 52 -11.73 11.92 1.25
N LEU A 53 -11.59 11.87 2.58
CA LEU A 53 -12.70 11.59 3.48
C LEU A 53 -13.66 12.80 3.55
N PRO A 54 -14.97 12.62 3.26
CA PRO A 54 -15.97 13.67 3.45
C PRO A 54 -16.08 14.12 4.90
N ARG A 55 -16.52 15.36 5.14
CA ARG A 55 -16.65 15.92 6.50
C ARG A 55 -17.87 15.38 7.27
N ASN A 56 -18.88 14.91 6.57
CA ASN A 56 -20.15 14.40 7.11
C ASN A 56 -20.22 12.87 7.06
N LEU A 57 -19.09 12.18 7.23
CA LEU A 57 -19.02 10.72 7.19
C LEU A 57 -19.91 10.05 8.24
N SER A 58 -20.57 8.97 7.87
CA SER A 58 -21.19 8.07 8.84
C SER A 58 -20.13 7.11 9.37
N LEU A 59 -19.87 7.18 10.69
CA LEU A 59 -18.85 6.37 11.35
C LEU A 59 -19.48 5.16 12.03
N LYS A 60 -18.94 3.98 11.75
CA LYS A 60 -19.24 2.75 12.51
C LYS A 60 -18.25 2.60 13.65
N HIS A 61 -18.75 2.31 14.85
CA HIS A 61 -17.92 2.15 16.03
C HIS A 61 -17.73 0.69 16.40
N ASP A 62 -16.51 0.32 16.77
CA ASP A 62 -16.18 -1.01 17.27
C ASP A 62 -15.23 -0.94 18.47
N LYS A 63 -14.82 -2.12 18.96
CA LYS A 63 -13.88 -2.23 20.08
C LYS A 63 -12.52 -1.59 19.78
N ARG A 64 -12.15 -1.45 18.50
CA ARG A 64 -10.84 -0.94 18.04
C ARG A 64 -10.86 0.54 17.67
N GLY A 65 -12.02 1.21 17.68
CA GLY A 65 -12.17 2.65 17.40
C GLY A 65 -13.34 2.97 16.47
N ALA A 66 -13.11 3.81 15.45
CA ALA A 66 -14.12 4.22 14.47
C ALA A 66 -13.70 3.92 13.02
N LEU A 67 -14.67 3.51 12.20
CA LEU A 67 -14.51 3.13 10.80
C LEU A 67 -15.38 4.01 9.90
N ALA A 68 -14.76 4.60 8.88
CA ALA A 68 -15.47 5.16 7.74
C ALA A 68 -15.81 4.01 6.77
N THR A 69 -17.06 3.99 6.30
CA THR A 69 -17.52 2.96 5.35
C THR A 69 -17.89 3.57 4.01
N GLY A 70 -17.51 2.91 2.94
CA GLY A 70 -17.86 3.28 1.58
C GLY A 70 -17.83 2.08 0.65
N ALA A 71 -17.94 2.35 -0.64
CA ALA A 71 -17.79 1.34 -1.69
C ALA A 71 -17.08 1.94 -2.89
N SER A 72 -16.03 1.26 -3.36
CA SER A 72 -15.41 1.56 -4.66
C SER A 72 -16.32 1.05 -5.77
N ILE A 73 -16.47 1.84 -6.83
CA ILE A 73 -17.30 1.53 -7.98
C ILE A 73 -16.40 1.17 -9.16
N TRP A 74 -16.70 0.03 -9.76
CA TRP A 74 -15.94 -0.55 -10.85
C TRP A 74 -16.86 -0.86 -12.03
N GLY A 75 -16.33 -0.78 -13.23
CA GLY A 75 -17.02 -1.12 -14.47
C GLY A 75 -16.07 -1.66 -15.54
N SER A 76 -16.54 -1.68 -16.78
CA SER A 76 -15.76 -2.13 -17.94
C SER A 76 -15.91 -1.19 -19.14
N ALA A 77 -14.79 -0.83 -19.76
CA ALA A 77 -14.68 0.25 -20.76
C ALA A 77 -15.13 -0.11 -22.20
N ALA A 78 -15.83 -1.23 -22.42
CA ALA A 78 -16.14 -1.67 -23.77
C ALA A 78 -17.34 -0.90 -24.37
N ALA A 79 -17.06 0.21 -25.05
CA ALA A 79 -18.05 1.08 -25.71
C ALA A 79 -18.95 0.35 -26.74
N ALA A 80 -18.50 -0.81 -27.26
CA ALA A 80 -19.20 -1.62 -28.25
C ALA A 80 -19.60 -3.03 -27.73
N CYS A 81 -19.60 -3.26 -26.41
CA CYS A 81 -20.02 -4.55 -25.85
C CYS A 81 -21.55 -4.69 -25.86
N GLY A 82 -22.09 -5.40 -26.86
CA GLY A 82 -23.52 -5.73 -26.95
C GLY A 82 -24.08 -6.40 -25.68
N PRO A 83 -23.41 -7.42 -25.11
CA PRO A 83 -23.88 -8.09 -23.89
C PRO A 83 -23.82 -7.27 -22.60
N ARG A 84 -23.22 -6.06 -22.62
CA ARG A 84 -22.91 -5.14 -21.49
C ARG A 84 -22.48 -5.81 -20.17
N LEU A 85 -21.25 -5.56 -19.73
CA LEU A 85 -20.79 -5.97 -18.40
C LEU A 85 -21.32 -4.99 -17.33
N PRO A 86 -21.78 -5.49 -16.17
CA PRO A 86 -22.34 -4.64 -15.13
C PRO A 86 -21.26 -3.84 -14.39
N SER A 87 -21.60 -2.63 -13.94
CA SER A 87 -20.82 -1.96 -12.90
C SER A 87 -21.12 -2.61 -11.54
N PHE A 88 -20.10 -2.74 -10.70
CA PHE A 88 -20.21 -3.39 -9.39
C PHE A 88 -19.49 -2.60 -8.30
N ARG A 89 -19.81 -2.95 -7.05
CA ARG A 89 -19.33 -2.25 -5.86
C ARG A 89 -18.47 -3.16 -5.01
N GLN A 90 -17.33 -2.66 -4.54
CA GLN A 90 -16.50 -3.35 -3.56
C GLN A 90 -16.47 -2.56 -2.25
N PRO A 91 -16.83 -3.18 -1.10
CA PRO A 91 -16.83 -2.50 0.19
C PRO A 91 -15.45 -1.96 0.55
N VAL A 92 -15.41 -0.71 1.00
CA VAL A 92 -14.22 -0.04 1.53
C VAL A 92 -14.48 0.32 2.99
N ASN A 93 -13.59 -0.13 3.88
CA ASN A 93 -13.67 0.17 5.31
C ASN A 93 -12.32 0.71 5.77
N ILE A 94 -12.28 1.99 6.14
CA ILE A 94 -11.06 2.68 6.55
C ILE A 94 -11.17 3.03 8.03
N ARG A 95 -10.16 2.63 8.82
CA ARG A 95 -10.13 2.99 10.24
C ARG A 95 -9.64 4.42 10.37
N VAL A 96 -10.51 5.30 10.85
CA VAL A 96 -10.23 6.73 10.97
C VAL A 96 -10.00 7.16 12.42
N ALA A 97 -10.29 6.30 13.41
CA ALA A 97 -9.94 6.53 14.81
C ALA A 97 -9.55 5.23 15.50
N VAL A 98 -8.62 5.31 16.45
CA VAL A 98 -8.04 4.16 17.18
C VAL A 98 -8.25 4.29 18.68
N ARG A 99 -7.98 3.23 19.46
CA ARG A 99 -8.08 3.26 20.93
C ARG A 99 -6.78 3.60 21.63
N GLU A 100 -5.68 3.10 21.07
CA GLU A 100 -4.37 3.17 21.70
C GLU A 100 -3.43 4.02 20.84
N PRO A 101 -2.59 4.85 21.46
CA PRO A 101 -1.56 5.59 20.74
C PRO A 101 -0.43 4.65 20.31
N ILE A 102 0.30 5.07 19.29
CA ILE A 102 1.48 4.36 18.80
C ILE A 102 2.63 4.65 19.76
N SER A 103 3.26 3.60 20.28
CA SER A 103 4.43 3.74 21.15
C SER A 103 5.70 3.97 20.33
N LEU A 104 6.36 5.10 20.54
CA LEU A 104 7.63 5.44 19.89
C LEU A 104 8.74 5.59 20.94
N SER A 105 9.95 5.15 20.63
CA SER A 105 11.17 5.44 21.40
C SER A 105 12.21 6.07 20.50
N ILE A 106 13.11 6.86 21.08
CA ILE A 106 14.27 7.41 20.37
C ILE A 106 15.51 6.64 20.82
N SER A 107 16.40 6.33 19.88
CA SER A 107 17.63 5.58 20.16
C SER A 107 18.62 6.43 20.96
N GLU A 108 19.49 5.77 21.72
CA GLU A 108 20.52 6.45 22.50
C GLU A 108 21.60 7.06 21.59
N MET A 109 22.26 8.10 22.11
CA MET A 109 23.35 8.78 21.40
C MET A 109 24.56 7.84 21.27
N GLY A 110 25.05 7.64 20.04
CA GLY A 110 26.24 6.82 19.76
C GLY A 110 25.98 5.52 18.99
N GLU A 111 24.72 5.20 18.67
CA GLU A 111 24.41 4.11 17.74
C GLU A 111 24.87 4.41 16.31
N ALA A 112 25.09 3.35 15.52
CA ALA A 112 25.59 3.45 14.15
C ALA A 112 24.72 4.38 13.30
N LYS A 113 25.34 5.11 12.35
CA LYS A 113 24.61 6.01 11.45
C LYS A 113 23.50 5.23 10.72
N PRO A 114 22.24 5.69 10.76
CA PRO A 114 21.15 5.07 10.03
C PRO A 114 21.45 5.03 8.53
N ALA A 115 21.02 3.96 7.86
CA ALA A 115 21.34 3.75 6.45
C ALA A 115 20.77 4.84 5.52
N TYR A 116 19.69 5.50 5.92
CA TYR A 116 19.08 6.59 5.17
C TYR A 116 19.86 7.91 5.22
N THR A 117 20.90 8.05 6.04
CA THR A 117 21.64 9.33 6.17
C THR A 117 22.23 9.82 4.85
N SER A 118 22.49 8.90 3.92
CA SER A 118 22.89 9.20 2.54
C SER A 118 21.79 9.83 1.66
N CYS A 119 20.55 9.92 2.16
CA CYS A 119 19.42 10.53 1.46
C CYS A 119 19.48 12.07 1.42
N PHE A 120 20.11 12.70 2.41
CA PHE A 120 19.90 14.13 2.68
C PHE A 120 21.14 14.98 2.43
N ALA A 121 20.92 16.27 2.18
CA ALA A 121 22.00 17.21 1.89
C ALA A 121 22.79 17.64 3.14
N GLN A 122 22.11 17.68 4.29
CA GLN A 122 22.72 18.03 5.58
C GLN A 122 23.17 16.77 6.33
N ASP A 123 24.29 16.87 7.04
CA ASP A 123 24.77 15.81 7.94
C ASP A 123 23.95 15.72 9.24
N ASP A 124 23.23 16.80 9.57
CA ASP A 124 22.31 16.85 10.69
C ASP A 124 21.07 15.97 10.44
N ASP A 125 20.54 15.35 11.49
CA ASP A 125 19.40 14.44 11.44
C ASP A 125 18.31 14.93 12.38
N TYR A 126 17.25 15.49 11.79
CA TYR A 126 16.06 16.00 12.48
C TYR A 126 14.84 15.10 12.28
N LEU A 127 14.99 13.92 11.65
CA LEU A 127 13.84 13.11 11.23
C LEU A 127 12.92 12.72 12.38
N ALA A 128 13.46 12.32 13.54
CA ALA A 128 12.61 11.93 14.66
C ALA A 128 11.76 13.12 15.18
N ILE A 129 12.34 14.33 15.21
CA ILE A 129 11.67 15.57 15.60
C ILE A 129 10.57 15.90 14.59
N LEU A 130 10.90 15.82 13.30
CA LEU A 130 9.96 16.10 12.20
C LEU A 130 8.82 15.08 12.15
N ILE A 131 9.08 13.79 12.43
CA ILE A 131 8.04 12.76 12.55
C ILE A 131 7.06 13.12 13.66
N LEU A 132 7.54 13.53 14.84
CA LEU A 132 6.68 13.96 15.95
C LEU A 132 5.87 15.23 15.62
N ALA A 133 6.46 16.17 14.88
CA ALA A 133 5.74 17.36 14.43
C ALA A 133 4.64 17.00 13.41
N TRP A 134 4.93 16.12 12.45
CA TRP A 134 3.97 15.68 11.46
C TRP A 134 2.82 14.87 12.05
N THR A 135 3.06 14.04 13.07
CA THR A 135 1.97 13.33 13.75
C THR A 135 0.98 14.29 14.40
N TYR A 136 1.48 15.37 15.04
CA TYR A 136 0.63 16.45 15.53
C TYR A 136 -0.16 17.11 14.39
N ILE A 137 0.51 17.49 13.31
CA ILE A 137 -0.12 18.21 12.19
C ILE A 137 -1.25 17.39 11.55
N LEU A 138 -1.01 16.09 11.30
CA LEU A 138 -2.04 15.20 10.78
C LEU A 138 -3.19 15.01 11.78
N SER A 139 -2.88 14.89 13.08
CA SER A 139 -3.91 14.81 14.13
C SER A 139 -4.72 16.10 14.28
N ALA A 140 -4.11 17.27 14.15
CA ALA A 140 -4.79 18.56 14.15
C ALA A 140 -5.74 18.66 12.95
N ARG A 141 -5.24 18.34 11.75
CA ARG A 141 -6.09 18.32 10.54
C ARG A 141 -7.24 17.32 10.67
N TRP A 142 -6.97 16.15 11.22
CA TRP A 142 -7.97 15.12 11.51
C TRP A 142 -9.10 15.66 12.41
N THR A 143 -8.79 16.44 13.45
CA THR A 143 -9.84 17.06 14.30
C THR A 143 -10.68 18.10 13.57
N GLU A 144 -10.16 18.72 12.51
CA GLU A 144 -10.89 19.70 11.70
C GLU A 144 -11.83 19.07 10.66
N ILE A 145 -11.52 17.84 10.20
CA ILE A 145 -12.26 17.18 9.11
C ILE A 145 -13.18 16.05 9.57
N MET A 146 -12.91 15.42 10.70
CA MET A 146 -13.72 14.30 11.16
C MET A 146 -15.08 14.76 11.68
N PRO A 147 -16.17 14.01 11.39
CA PRO A 147 -17.48 14.28 11.94
C PRO A 147 -17.49 14.06 13.46
N GLY A 148 -18.40 14.76 14.15
CA GLY A 148 -18.58 14.65 15.59
C GLY A 148 -17.72 15.60 16.44
N SER A 149 -17.77 15.41 17.75
CA SER A 149 -17.06 16.27 18.72
C SER A 149 -15.60 15.83 18.88
N CYS A 150 -14.77 16.24 17.93
CA CYS A 150 -13.31 16.10 18.00
C CYS A 150 -12.71 17.28 18.76
N THR A 151 -11.72 17.02 19.62
CA THR A 151 -10.99 18.06 20.34
C THR A 151 -9.49 17.79 20.32
N LEU A 152 -8.73 18.88 20.27
CA LEU A 152 -7.27 18.90 20.36
C LEU A 152 -6.89 19.77 21.56
N ALA A 153 -6.10 19.21 22.48
CA ALA A 153 -5.65 19.92 23.67
C ALA A 153 -4.22 19.56 24.02
N TYR A 154 -3.50 20.51 24.59
CA TYR A 154 -2.23 20.22 25.26
C TYR A 154 -2.47 19.55 26.61
N THR A 155 -1.55 18.68 27.00
CA THR A 155 -1.54 18.07 28.34
C THR A 155 -0.56 18.83 29.25
N GLU A 156 -0.45 18.37 30.50
CA GLU A 156 0.53 18.87 31.46
C GLU A 156 1.97 18.44 31.12
N ASN A 157 2.16 17.40 30.30
CA ASN A 157 3.48 16.95 29.89
C ASN A 157 4.08 17.94 28.89
N GLN A 158 5.33 18.36 29.14
CA GLN A 158 6.06 19.29 28.30
C GLN A 158 7.54 18.90 28.26
N ALA A 159 8.20 19.17 27.13
CA ALA A 159 9.66 19.15 27.06
C ALA A 159 10.26 20.23 27.97
N THR A 160 11.46 19.99 28.50
CA THR A 160 12.12 20.93 29.40
C THR A 160 12.71 22.12 28.62
N TYR A 161 12.64 23.31 29.23
CA TYR A 161 13.25 24.53 28.71
C TYR A 161 14.59 24.74 29.39
N HIS A 162 15.60 25.18 28.63
CA HIS A 162 16.86 25.67 29.18
C HIS A 162 17.12 27.11 28.75
N ASP A 163 17.39 27.96 29.75
CA ASP A 163 17.82 29.34 29.56
C ASP A 163 19.32 29.38 29.23
N GLY A 164 19.65 29.93 28.05
CA GLY A 164 21.02 30.16 27.61
C GLY A 164 21.63 29.09 26.69
N MET A 165 22.43 29.55 25.72
CA MET A 165 23.19 28.72 24.76
C MET A 165 24.34 27.89 25.37
N ALA A 166 24.37 27.69 26.69
CA ALA A 166 25.40 26.88 27.34
C ALA A 166 24.93 25.42 27.36
N ARG A 167 25.57 24.55 26.55
CA ARG A 167 25.35 23.09 26.64
C ARG A 167 25.47 22.68 28.11
N CYS A 168 24.46 22.00 28.66
CA CYS A 168 24.66 21.14 29.82
C CYS A 168 25.70 20.10 29.39
N LYS A 169 26.95 20.27 29.83
CA LYS A 169 28.05 19.37 29.49
C LYS A 169 27.94 17.99 30.16
N ASP A 170 26.95 17.78 31.04
CA ASP A 170 26.93 16.68 32.01
C ASP A 170 25.77 15.68 31.92
N GLU A 171 24.90 15.71 30.90
CA GLU A 171 23.85 14.67 30.77
C GLU A 171 23.93 13.99 29.40
N GLN A 172 24.49 12.78 29.38
CA GLN A 172 24.78 11.98 28.18
C GLN A 172 23.53 11.55 27.37
N ASN A 173 22.31 11.89 27.82
CA ASN A 173 21.02 11.47 27.25
C ASN A 173 20.06 12.62 26.89
N LEU A 174 20.52 13.87 26.82
CA LEU A 174 19.69 15.00 26.40
C LEU A 174 19.86 15.34 24.90
N ILE A 175 18.74 15.53 24.21
CA ILE A 175 18.70 16.03 22.83
C ILE A 175 18.35 17.53 22.88
N SER A 176 19.32 18.40 22.62
CA SER A 176 19.11 19.85 22.59
C SER A 176 18.62 20.31 21.22
N ILE A 177 17.48 20.99 21.18
CA ILE A 177 16.82 21.43 19.94
C ILE A 177 16.71 22.95 19.95
N HIS A 178 17.27 23.58 18.93
CA HIS A 178 17.23 25.03 18.77
C HIS A 178 16.02 25.46 17.93
N ILE A 179 15.05 26.10 18.58
CA ILE A 179 13.84 26.63 17.94
C ILE A 179 13.98 28.10 17.53
N GLY A 180 15.11 28.75 17.81
CA GLY A 180 15.39 30.14 17.45
C GLY A 180 14.45 31.15 18.15
N ASN A 181 14.24 32.30 17.51
CA ASN A 181 13.34 33.36 17.98
C ASN A 181 11.87 33.02 17.68
N ALA A 182 11.40 31.92 18.27
CA ALA A 182 10.03 31.43 18.18
C ALA A 182 9.08 32.33 19.00
N SER A 183 7.81 32.41 18.61
CA SER A 183 6.78 33.01 19.46
C SER A 183 6.53 32.14 20.69
N SER A 184 5.90 32.68 21.74
CA SER A 184 5.52 31.88 22.91
C SER A 184 4.56 30.73 22.55
N GLU A 185 3.74 30.90 21.52
CA GLU A 185 2.83 29.90 20.98
C GLU A 185 3.59 28.78 20.23
N GLU A 186 4.55 29.13 19.37
CA GLU A 186 5.42 28.17 18.68
C GLU A 186 6.27 27.39 19.69
N ALA A 187 6.82 28.07 20.70
CA ALA A 187 7.60 27.43 21.76
C ALA A 187 6.75 26.44 22.58
N ARG A 188 5.51 26.81 22.94
CA ARG A 188 4.58 25.91 23.63
C ARG A 188 4.20 24.70 22.79
N TRP A 189 4.03 24.89 21.48
CA TRP A 189 3.73 23.81 20.53
C TRP A 189 4.88 22.80 20.46
N TRP A 190 6.12 23.27 20.24
CA TRP A 190 7.29 22.39 20.26
C TRP A 190 7.45 21.64 21.59
N ALA A 191 7.16 22.30 22.71
CA ALA A 191 7.21 21.67 24.02
C ALA A 191 6.16 20.56 24.20
N ALA A 192 4.99 20.70 23.58
CA ALA A 192 3.98 19.64 23.56
C ALA A 192 4.39 18.49 22.63
N VAL A 193 4.87 18.80 21.43
CA VAL A 193 5.27 17.82 20.40
C VAL A 193 6.40 16.91 20.90
N LEU A 194 7.35 17.48 21.64
CA LEU A 194 8.56 16.79 22.10
C LEU A 194 8.47 16.32 23.57
N ALA A 195 7.30 16.44 24.19
CA ALA A 195 7.10 16.01 25.56
C ALA A 195 7.23 14.48 25.70
N PRO A 196 7.83 13.98 26.80
CA PRO A 196 7.73 12.56 27.13
C PRO A 196 6.27 12.16 27.38
N GLY A 197 5.93 10.92 27.02
CA GLY A 197 4.57 10.40 27.08
C GLY A 197 3.67 11.02 26.00
N GLN A 198 2.67 11.79 26.42
CA GLN A 198 1.73 12.50 25.54
C GLN A 198 1.66 13.96 25.97
N GLY A 199 2.31 14.88 25.26
CA GLY A 199 2.24 16.34 25.50
C GLY A 199 1.00 17.02 24.89
N TRP A 200 0.29 16.30 24.04
CA TRP A 200 -0.96 16.71 23.41
C TRP A 200 -1.87 15.49 23.23
N ARG A 201 -3.16 15.73 23.03
CA ARG A 201 -4.16 14.68 22.79
C ARG A 201 -5.19 15.16 21.79
N ALA A 202 -5.32 14.42 20.69
CA ALA A 202 -6.40 14.55 19.72
C ALA A 202 -7.39 13.39 19.91
N HIS A 203 -8.62 13.69 20.31
CA HIS A 203 -9.62 12.66 20.58
C HIS A 203 -11.01 13.04 20.08
N MET A 204 -11.78 12.01 19.77
CA MET A 204 -13.18 12.04 19.38
C MET A 204 -14.00 11.42 20.50
N LYS A 205 -15.06 12.13 20.94
CA LYS A 205 -16.03 11.60 21.88
C LYS A 205 -16.94 10.58 21.18
N LEU A 206 -16.98 9.37 21.68
CA LEU A 206 -17.96 8.34 21.31
C LEU A 206 -18.92 8.13 22.49
N GLU A 207 -20.13 7.63 22.24
CA GLU A 207 -21.21 7.55 23.23
C GLU A 207 -20.81 6.94 24.59
N GLN A 208 -19.89 5.98 24.60
CA GLN A 208 -19.44 5.27 25.81
C GLN A 208 -17.93 5.27 26.01
N ASN A 209 -17.13 5.89 25.13
CA ASN A 209 -15.67 5.83 25.18
C ASN A 209 -15.01 6.97 24.38
N GLU A 210 -13.71 7.12 24.48
CA GLU A 210 -12.92 8.02 23.63
C GLU A 210 -12.15 7.24 22.57
N ALA A 211 -12.08 7.79 21.36
CA ALA A 211 -11.17 7.32 20.32
C ALA A 211 -10.15 8.41 20.01
N LEU A 212 -8.93 7.99 19.69
CA LEU A 212 -7.80 8.85 19.41
C LEU A 212 -7.60 8.98 17.90
N SER A 213 -6.93 10.05 17.51
CA SER A 213 -6.38 10.18 16.17
C SER A 213 -5.44 8.99 15.84
N PRO A 214 -5.45 8.46 14.60
CA PRO A 214 -4.55 7.37 14.19
C PRO A 214 -3.05 7.69 14.35
N TRP A 215 -2.68 8.96 14.38
CA TRP A 215 -1.30 9.43 14.56
C TRP A 215 -0.97 9.82 16.01
N SER A 216 -1.85 9.55 16.98
CA SER A 216 -1.55 9.80 18.40
C SER A 216 -0.33 8.98 18.84
N ILE A 217 0.67 9.65 19.41
CA ILE A 217 1.95 9.05 19.82
C ILE A 217 2.09 9.02 21.34
N HIS A 218 2.59 7.91 21.85
CA HIS A 218 3.15 7.82 23.20
C HIS A 218 4.67 7.71 23.11
N LEU A 219 5.38 8.80 23.42
CA LEU A 219 6.83 8.87 23.36
C LEU A 219 7.47 8.34 24.65
N GLN A 220 8.40 7.40 24.54
CA GLN A 220 9.14 6.91 25.69
C GLN A 220 10.00 8.02 26.33
N PRO A 221 10.15 8.03 27.67
CA PRO A 221 10.71 9.18 28.40
C PRO A 221 12.23 9.38 28.22
N SER A 222 12.93 8.44 27.61
CA SER A 222 14.38 8.53 27.38
C SER A 222 14.72 8.16 25.94
N PRO A 223 15.61 8.91 25.28
CA PRO A 223 16.23 10.19 25.70
C PRO A 223 15.23 11.35 25.79
N SER A 224 15.50 12.33 26.64
CA SER A 224 14.65 13.51 26.83
C SER A 224 15.08 14.67 25.91
N CYS A 225 14.09 15.35 25.34
CA CYS A 225 14.31 16.51 24.49
C CYS A 225 14.30 17.80 25.32
N VAL A 226 15.26 18.69 25.02
CA VAL A 226 15.42 20.00 25.64
C VAL A 226 15.25 21.07 24.58
N LEU A 227 14.40 22.05 24.85
CA LEU A 227 14.22 23.22 24.00
C LEU A 227 15.16 24.35 24.41
N LEU A 228 15.98 24.79 23.46
CA LEU A 228 16.79 25.99 23.57
C LEU A 228 16.03 27.16 22.96
N HIS A 229 15.62 28.09 23.82
CA HIS A 229 14.82 29.26 23.47
C HIS A 229 15.58 30.55 23.83
N THR A 230 15.43 31.59 23.01
CA THR A 230 16.17 32.86 23.15
C THR A 230 15.50 33.90 24.06
N THR A 231 14.29 33.63 24.54
CA THR A 231 13.43 34.61 25.22
C THR A 231 12.95 34.11 26.58
N ASN A 232 12.95 34.99 27.59
CA ASN A 232 12.64 34.67 28.99
C ASN A 232 11.14 34.54 29.32
N ASP A 233 10.27 34.60 28.32
CA ASP A 233 8.83 34.50 28.52
C ASP A 233 8.41 33.04 28.56
N PHE A 234 8.09 32.56 29.76
CA PHE A 234 7.54 31.22 29.98
C PHE A 234 6.14 31.13 29.37
N PRO A 235 5.82 30.08 28.61
CA PRO A 235 4.52 29.99 27.97
C PRO A 235 3.40 29.86 29.00
N SER A 236 2.50 30.85 28.98
CA SER A 236 1.19 30.81 29.61
C SER A 236 0.30 29.69 29.02
N SER A 237 -0.89 29.49 29.59
CA SER A 237 -1.92 28.60 29.03
C SER A 237 -2.32 29.08 27.62
N HIS A 238 -1.71 28.50 26.59
CA HIS A 238 -2.06 28.73 25.19
C HIS A 238 -2.97 27.60 24.68
N PRO A 239 -3.93 27.90 23.79
CA PRO A 239 -4.71 26.88 23.11
C PRO A 239 -3.80 25.98 22.25
N ALA A 240 -4.27 24.77 21.95
CA ALA A 240 -3.57 23.89 21.03
C ALA A 240 -3.51 24.52 19.63
N ALA A 241 -2.33 24.47 18.99
CA ALA A 241 -2.12 25.00 17.65
C ALA A 241 -3.04 24.32 16.63
N SER A 242 -3.65 25.11 15.74
CA SER A 242 -4.45 24.56 14.64
C SER A 242 -3.56 23.86 13.59
N PHE A 243 -4.16 23.17 12.62
CA PHE A 243 -3.41 22.65 11.47
C PHE A 243 -2.61 23.75 10.76
N SER A 244 -3.21 24.93 10.60
CA SER A 244 -2.59 26.07 9.92
C SER A 244 -1.39 26.61 10.70
N ASP A 245 -1.53 26.78 12.01
CA ASP A 245 -0.46 27.31 12.85
C ASP A 245 0.70 26.32 12.96
N ALA A 246 0.40 25.05 13.22
CA ALA A 246 1.40 23.99 13.34
C ALA A 246 2.18 23.77 12.02
N SER A 247 1.51 23.88 10.87
CA SER A 247 2.17 23.83 9.55
C SER A 247 3.13 25.01 9.35
N THR A 248 2.73 26.22 9.78
CA THR A 248 3.57 27.42 9.72
C THR A 248 4.79 27.29 10.64
N TYR A 249 4.61 26.77 11.86
CA TYR A 249 5.71 26.52 12.80
C TYR A 249 6.72 25.50 12.26
N LEU A 250 6.23 24.43 11.64
CA LEU A 250 7.09 23.44 10.98
C LEU A 250 7.87 24.05 9.81
N ASP A 251 7.22 24.85 8.97
CA ASP A 251 7.88 25.46 7.80
C ASP A 251 8.97 26.46 8.21
N ASN A 252 8.71 27.27 9.24
CA ASN A 252 9.71 28.15 9.85
C ASN A 252 10.91 27.36 10.38
N PHE A 253 10.67 26.25 11.07
CA PHE A 253 11.73 25.38 11.58
C PHE A 253 12.55 24.75 10.44
N CYS A 254 11.89 24.22 9.42
CA CYS A 254 12.56 23.56 8.30
C CYS A 254 13.37 24.55 7.46
N THR A 255 12.87 25.76 7.25
CA THR A 255 13.58 26.85 6.55
C THR A 255 14.82 27.28 7.33
N ARG A 256 14.70 27.42 8.65
CA ARG A 256 15.81 27.85 9.53
C ARG A 256 16.98 26.87 9.52
N HIS A 257 16.69 25.57 9.54
CA HIS A 257 17.71 24.51 9.58
C HIS A 257 18.07 23.97 8.19
N ASN A 258 17.41 24.44 7.12
CA ASN A 258 17.58 23.96 5.74
C ASN A 258 17.38 22.43 5.61
N ILE A 259 16.27 21.92 6.15
CA ILE A 259 15.92 20.49 6.27
C ILE A 259 14.56 20.15 5.64
N MET A 260 14.16 20.88 4.60
CA MET A 260 12.87 20.67 3.91
C MET A 260 12.76 19.27 3.28
N ASP A 261 13.88 18.72 2.80
CA ASP A 261 13.99 17.35 2.30
C ASP A 261 13.69 16.31 3.40
N GLN A 262 14.23 16.51 4.60
CA GLN A 262 13.93 15.68 5.76
C GLN A 262 12.46 15.80 6.17
N SER A 263 11.83 16.97 6.04
CA SER A 263 10.41 17.13 6.35
C SER A 263 9.53 16.26 5.45
N HIS A 264 9.79 16.25 4.14
CA HIS A 264 9.05 15.40 3.19
C HIS A 264 9.28 13.91 3.47
N ALA A 265 10.50 13.55 3.86
CA ALA A 265 10.84 12.18 4.23
C ALA A 265 10.18 11.74 5.55
N ALA A 266 10.14 12.63 6.56
CA ALA A 266 9.41 12.42 7.80
C ALA A 266 7.92 12.25 7.56
N LEU A 267 7.31 13.08 6.71
CA LEU A 267 5.91 12.90 6.30
C LEU A 267 5.70 11.50 5.70
N ALA A 268 6.58 11.06 4.80
CA ALA A 268 6.49 9.72 4.22
C ALA A 268 6.53 8.60 5.27
N SER A 269 7.34 8.74 6.33
CA SER A 269 7.34 7.83 7.48
C SER A 269 6.04 7.90 8.27
N VAL A 270 5.53 9.10 8.56
CA VAL A 270 4.32 9.31 9.35
C VAL A 270 3.10 8.66 8.69
N LEU A 271 3.04 8.66 7.35
CA LEU A 271 1.95 8.01 6.61
C LEU A 271 1.87 6.50 6.86
N LEU A 272 2.97 5.85 7.25
CA LEU A 272 3.00 4.42 7.54
C LEU A 272 2.64 4.08 8.99
N LEU A 273 2.72 5.05 9.91
CA LEU A 273 2.56 4.83 11.34
C LEU A 273 1.22 4.16 11.72
N PRO A 274 0.06 4.55 11.16
CA PRO A 274 -1.20 3.88 11.49
C PRO A 274 -1.21 2.39 11.12
N SER A 275 -0.53 1.99 10.04
CA SER A 275 -0.39 0.58 9.65
C SER A 275 0.48 -0.22 10.62
N MET A 276 1.18 0.48 11.51
CA MET A 276 2.04 -0.09 12.55
C MET A 276 1.38 -0.12 13.94
N SER A 277 0.15 0.38 14.08
CA SER A 277 -0.57 0.36 15.36
C SER A 277 -0.76 -1.09 15.83
N GLY A 278 -0.25 -1.43 17.02
CA GLY A 278 -0.31 -2.78 17.60
C GLY A 278 0.98 -3.60 17.50
N PHE A 279 2.05 -3.07 16.90
CA PHE A 279 3.40 -3.65 17.04
C PHE A 279 4.07 -3.15 18.33
N HIS A 280 5.18 -3.81 18.72
CA HIS A 280 6.07 -3.33 19.77
C HIS A 280 6.52 -1.88 19.51
N THR A 281 7.02 -1.20 20.55
CA THR A 281 7.54 0.18 20.49
C THR A 281 8.44 0.37 19.27
N LEU A 282 8.06 1.27 18.37
CA LEU A 282 8.88 1.58 17.19
C LEU A 282 10.04 2.47 17.62
N ARG A 283 11.24 2.08 17.21
CA ARG A 283 12.46 2.78 17.59
C ARG A 283 12.89 3.71 16.46
N LEU A 284 12.87 5.01 16.74
CA LEU A 284 13.42 6.04 15.88
C LEU A 284 14.91 6.25 16.20
N PRO A 285 15.72 6.61 15.21
CA PRO A 285 17.13 6.96 15.41
C PRO A 285 17.28 8.28 16.16
N SER A 286 18.40 8.41 16.89
CA SER A 286 18.68 9.61 17.67
C SER A 286 18.95 10.81 16.75
N PRO A 287 18.31 11.96 16.97
CA PRO A 287 18.62 13.20 16.27
C PRO A 287 20.10 13.56 16.40
N ARG A 288 20.71 13.97 15.29
CA ARG A 288 22.08 14.51 15.28
C ARG A 288 22.00 15.98 14.93
N VAL A 289 22.09 16.83 15.93
CA VAL A 289 22.03 18.28 15.76
C VAL A 289 23.46 18.83 15.87
N GLY A 290 23.98 19.41 14.79
CA GLY A 290 25.28 20.03 14.75
C GLY A 290 25.39 21.25 15.68
N ASP A 291 26.62 21.62 16.04
CA ASP A 291 26.87 22.83 16.83
C ASP A 291 26.56 24.07 15.98
N TRP A 292 25.35 24.65 16.17
CA TRP A 292 24.87 25.89 15.51
C TRP A 292 25.90 27.03 15.49
N ARG A 293 26.81 27.09 16.48
CA ARG A 293 27.86 28.11 16.59
C ARG A 293 28.91 28.08 15.47
N ASN A 294 29.03 26.96 14.75
CA ASN A 294 30.00 26.79 13.67
C ASN A 294 29.38 26.89 12.27
N ALA A 295 28.07 27.15 12.17
CA ALA A 295 27.42 27.46 10.90
C ALA A 295 27.84 28.88 10.47
N THR A 296 29.04 29.02 9.92
CA THR A 296 29.40 30.17 9.08
C THR A 296 28.37 30.27 7.97
N ASP A 297 27.89 31.50 7.72
CA ASP A 297 26.97 31.89 6.64
C ASP A 297 27.29 31.18 5.32
N LEU A 298 26.80 29.96 5.17
CA LEU A 298 26.72 29.28 3.89
C LEU A 298 25.54 29.92 3.16
N PRO A 299 25.65 30.18 1.85
CA PRO A 299 24.56 30.77 1.11
C PRO A 299 23.31 29.92 1.34
N ILE A 300 22.18 30.58 1.66
CA ILE A 300 20.83 30.01 1.68
C ILE A 300 20.51 29.61 0.22
N GLY A 301 21.16 28.55 -0.24
CA GLY A 301 20.93 27.93 -1.53
C GLY A 301 19.97 26.79 -1.27
N CYS A 302 18.68 27.10 -1.14
CA CYS A 302 17.63 26.10 -1.26
C CYS A 302 17.82 25.46 -2.64
N PRO A 303 18.15 24.16 -2.75
CA PRO A 303 18.23 23.51 -4.05
C PRO A 303 16.79 23.40 -4.55
N ASP A 304 16.40 24.36 -5.39
CA ASP A 304 15.12 24.45 -6.08
C ASP A 304 13.93 24.81 -5.14
N GLY A 305 13.30 25.98 -5.37
CA GLY A 305 12.08 26.44 -4.67
C GLY A 305 10.82 25.58 -4.93
N LYS A 306 11.01 24.29 -5.24
CA LYS A 306 9.98 23.30 -5.57
C LYS A 306 9.53 22.45 -4.38
N LEU A 307 10.29 22.45 -3.27
CA LEU A 307 10.02 21.62 -2.08
C LEU A 307 9.33 22.37 -0.93
N GLN A 308 8.78 23.57 -1.17
CA GLN A 308 8.02 24.29 -0.14
C GLN A 308 6.69 23.59 0.20
N HIS A 309 6.21 23.74 1.43
CA HIS A 309 4.95 23.14 1.91
C HIS A 309 3.67 23.81 1.35
N ASP A 310 3.77 24.79 0.45
CA ASP A 310 2.67 25.50 -0.22
C ASP A 310 1.58 24.60 -0.82
N TRP A 311 1.90 23.33 -1.09
CA TRP A 311 0.97 22.34 -1.62
C TRP A 311 -0.04 21.82 -0.58
N MET A 312 0.27 21.91 0.72
CA MET A 312 -0.55 21.34 1.80
C MET A 312 -1.98 21.89 1.82
N HIS A 313 -2.15 23.17 1.53
CA HIS A 313 -3.45 23.86 1.51
C HIS A 313 -4.14 23.83 0.14
N LYS A 314 -3.46 23.36 -0.91
CA LYS A 314 -3.99 23.32 -2.29
C LYS A 314 -4.66 21.98 -2.56
N ASP A 315 -5.83 22.01 -3.20
CA ASP A 315 -6.52 20.86 -3.80
C ASP A 315 -6.73 19.63 -2.88
N HIS A 316 -6.93 19.84 -1.58
CA HIS A 316 -7.18 18.79 -0.59
C HIS A 316 -6.09 17.70 -0.52
N HIS A 317 -4.84 17.99 -0.91
CA HIS A 317 -3.76 16.99 -0.93
C HIS A 317 -3.50 16.36 0.44
N ILE A 318 -3.51 17.16 1.52
CA ILE A 318 -3.32 16.62 2.87
C ILE A 318 -4.48 15.71 3.29
N ASP A 319 -5.71 16.00 2.86
CA ASP A 319 -6.90 15.19 3.14
C ASP A 319 -6.83 13.83 2.41
N LYS A 320 -6.26 13.80 1.19
CA LYS A 320 -5.95 12.56 0.47
C LYS A 320 -4.86 11.74 1.17
N LEU A 321 -3.82 12.40 1.69
CA LEU A 321 -2.76 11.76 2.47
C LEU A 321 -3.25 11.14 3.77
N LEU A 322 -4.15 11.83 4.48
CA LEU A 322 -4.84 11.31 5.66
C LEU A 322 -5.61 10.03 5.30
N THR A 323 -6.33 10.05 4.18
CA THR A 323 -7.11 8.89 3.69
C THR A 323 -6.18 7.70 3.34
N LEU A 324 -5.07 7.95 2.65
CA LEU A 324 -4.04 6.95 2.35
C LEU A 324 -3.48 6.33 3.64
N SER A 325 -3.06 7.16 4.57
CA SER A 325 -2.40 6.70 5.81
C SER A 325 -3.37 5.93 6.71
N CYS A 326 -4.65 6.30 6.73
CA CYS A 326 -5.71 5.52 7.38
C CYS A 326 -6.04 4.21 6.65
N ASN A 327 -5.76 4.07 5.35
CA ASN A 327 -5.96 2.82 4.59
C ASN A 327 -4.87 1.78 4.91
N THR A 328 -4.82 1.36 6.17
CA THR A 328 -3.76 0.48 6.69
C THR A 328 -3.70 -0.88 5.98
N ARG A 329 -4.82 -1.35 5.44
CA ARG A 329 -4.90 -2.59 4.64
C ARG A 329 -4.28 -2.44 3.25
N GLY A 330 -4.30 -1.24 2.66
CA GLY A 330 -3.77 -0.96 1.33
C GLY A 330 -2.27 -0.67 1.28
N ILE A 331 -1.69 -0.12 2.37
CA ILE A 331 -0.25 0.27 2.42
C ILE A 331 0.69 -0.91 2.11
N ARG A 332 0.42 -2.08 2.69
CA ARG A 332 1.25 -3.28 2.53
C ARG A 332 1.19 -3.85 1.09
N PRO A 333 0.01 -4.08 0.49
CA PRO A 333 -0.12 -4.39 -0.94
C PRO A 333 0.60 -3.40 -1.85
N MET A 334 0.48 -2.09 -1.58
CA MET A 334 1.15 -1.05 -2.36
C MET A 334 2.68 -1.19 -2.34
N LEU A 335 3.28 -1.36 -1.16
CA LEU A 335 4.74 -1.57 -1.03
C LEU A 335 5.20 -2.85 -1.72
N LEU A 336 4.51 -3.97 -1.46
CA LEU A 336 4.88 -5.28 -1.97
C LEU A 336 4.63 -5.47 -3.47
N SER A 337 3.91 -4.55 -4.12
CA SER A 337 3.76 -4.51 -5.58
C SER A 337 5.09 -4.47 -6.33
N ALA A 338 6.18 -4.01 -5.71
CA ALA A 338 7.53 -4.02 -6.31
C ALA A 338 8.01 -5.45 -6.67
N PHE A 339 7.52 -6.47 -5.97
CA PHE A 339 7.90 -7.87 -6.16
C PHE A 339 6.97 -8.64 -7.11
N TYR A 340 5.83 -8.03 -7.45
CA TYR A 340 4.90 -8.59 -8.41
C TYR A 340 5.39 -8.39 -9.85
N GLU A 341 5.21 -9.40 -10.70
CA GLU A 341 5.53 -9.34 -12.12
C GLU A 341 4.37 -9.89 -12.97
N PRO A 342 3.65 -9.02 -13.71
CA PRO A 342 2.54 -9.37 -14.59
C PRO A 342 2.75 -10.56 -15.54
N SER A 343 3.99 -10.82 -15.97
CA SER A 343 4.30 -11.87 -16.95
C SER A 343 4.31 -13.28 -16.36
N ILE A 344 4.53 -13.41 -15.05
CA ILE A 344 4.75 -14.69 -14.36
C ILE A 344 3.42 -15.39 -14.08
N GLU A 345 3.40 -16.70 -14.34
CA GLU A 345 2.27 -17.60 -14.08
C GLU A 345 2.31 -18.16 -12.66
N CYS A 346 1.16 -18.64 -12.18
CA CYS A 346 1.02 -19.15 -10.82
C CYS A 346 1.94 -20.33 -10.49
N SER A 347 2.34 -21.14 -11.48
CA SER A 347 3.28 -22.26 -11.31
C SER A 347 4.76 -21.83 -11.30
N ALA A 348 5.05 -20.56 -11.60
CA ALA A 348 6.39 -20.03 -11.80
C ALA A 348 6.83 -19.01 -10.73
N ILE A 349 6.07 -18.87 -9.65
CA ILE A 349 6.31 -17.85 -8.63
C ILE A 349 7.56 -18.18 -7.82
N THR A 350 7.75 -19.44 -7.45
CA THR A 350 8.90 -19.91 -6.66
C THR A 350 10.22 -19.52 -7.32
N PRO A 351 10.52 -19.90 -8.58
CA PRO A 351 11.77 -19.51 -9.22
C PRO A 351 11.90 -17.98 -9.36
N TRP A 352 10.80 -17.29 -9.64
CA TRP A 352 10.80 -15.83 -9.71
C TRP A 352 11.21 -15.18 -8.38
N LEU A 353 10.58 -15.55 -7.27
CA LEU A 353 10.88 -14.98 -5.96
C LEU A 353 12.25 -15.40 -5.44
N GLN A 354 12.66 -16.66 -5.65
CA GLN A 354 14.02 -17.12 -5.31
C GLN A 354 15.09 -16.29 -6.05
N GLY A 355 14.95 -16.08 -7.36
CA GLY A 355 15.90 -15.27 -8.14
C GLY A 355 15.93 -13.81 -7.68
N THR A 356 14.78 -13.25 -7.30
CA THR A 356 14.67 -11.89 -6.74
C THR A 356 15.44 -11.78 -5.42
N LEU A 357 15.12 -12.66 -4.47
CA LEU A 357 15.70 -12.64 -3.12
C LEU A 357 17.20 -12.93 -3.14
N ALA A 358 17.64 -13.90 -3.96
CA ALA A 358 19.06 -14.21 -4.13
C ALA A 358 19.84 -13.03 -4.72
N SER A 359 19.25 -12.27 -5.64
CA SER A 359 19.88 -11.07 -6.21
C SER A 359 20.05 -9.97 -5.16
N ILE A 360 19.00 -9.72 -4.36
CA ILE A 360 19.05 -8.75 -3.26
C ILE A 360 20.11 -9.17 -2.24
N GLU A 361 20.09 -10.41 -1.78
CA GLU A 361 21.02 -10.93 -0.79
C GLU A 361 22.47 -10.93 -1.29
N HIS A 362 22.71 -11.39 -2.51
CA HIS A 362 24.05 -11.47 -3.07
C HIS A 362 24.67 -10.10 -3.37
N LEU A 363 23.87 -9.13 -3.83
CA LEU A 363 24.39 -7.84 -4.30
C LEU A 363 24.27 -6.72 -3.27
N ALA A 364 23.10 -6.60 -2.62
CA ALA A 364 22.84 -5.57 -1.62
C ALA A 364 23.21 -6.03 -0.20
N GLY A 365 23.27 -7.35 0.04
CA GLY A 365 23.53 -7.91 1.37
C GLY A 365 22.51 -7.40 2.39
N HIS A 366 23.00 -6.94 3.54
CA HIS A 366 22.17 -6.35 4.60
C HIS A 366 22.10 -4.81 4.53
N ASN A 367 22.47 -4.18 3.41
CA ASN A 367 22.43 -2.72 3.31
C ASN A 367 20.97 -2.24 3.08
N PRO A 368 20.29 -1.68 4.11
CA PRO A 368 18.86 -1.36 4.01
C PRO A 368 18.59 -0.19 3.05
N TYR A 369 19.58 0.68 2.86
CA TYR A 369 19.49 1.79 1.91
C TYR A 369 19.41 1.29 0.48
N ILE A 370 20.32 0.38 0.09
CA ILE A 370 20.37 -0.17 -1.26
C ILE A 370 19.09 -0.96 -1.56
N ILE A 371 18.64 -1.79 -0.61
CA ILE A 371 17.38 -2.55 -0.72
C ILE A 371 16.20 -1.59 -0.95
N GLY A 372 16.05 -0.58 -0.09
CA GLY A 372 14.98 0.42 -0.21
C GLY A 372 15.02 1.14 -1.56
N ARG A 373 16.21 1.54 -2.02
CA ARG A 373 16.42 2.19 -3.33
C ARG A 373 16.09 1.27 -4.50
N MET A 374 16.45 -0.01 -4.45
CA MET A 374 16.06 -0.97 -5.49
C MET A 374 14.53 -1.07 -5.60
N CYS A 375 13.83 -1.11 -4.46
CA CYS A 375 12.36 -1.12 -4.45
C CYS A 375 11.75 0.18 -4.98
N MET A 376 12.33 1.35 -4.65
CA MET A 376 11.90 2.64 -5.21
C MET A 376 12.05 2.69 -6.73
N GLU A 377 13.19 2.22 -7.27
CA GLU A 377 13.43 2.16 -8.72
C GLU A 377 12.49 1.17 -9.42
N ARG A 378 12.11 0.09 -8.72
CA ARG A 378 11.18 -0.92 -9.24
C ARG A 378 9.73 -0.45 -9.23
N ALA A 379 9.33 0.30 -8.20
CA ALA A 379 7.96 0.78 -7.99
C ALA A 379 7.94 2.30 -7.72
N PRO A 380 8.24 3.14 -8.73
CA PRO A 380 8.40 4.59 -8.56
C PRO A 380 7.16 5.30 -8.04
N ARG A 381 5.96 4.78 -8.38
CA ARG A 381 4.67 5.33 -7.91
C ARG A 381 4.46 5.23 -6.40
N VAL A 382 5.20 4.36 -5.73
CA VAL A 382 5.16 4.19 -4.27
C VAL A 382 6.54 4.37 -3.64
N ALA A 383 7.47 4.99 -4.35
CA ALA A 383 8.83 5.20 -3.88
C ALA A 383 8.88 6.03 -2.59
N PHE A 384 7.98 7.00 -2.42
CA PHE A 384 7.88 7.78 -1.19
C PHE A 384 7.50 6.89 0.01
N LEU A 385 6.59 5.91 -0.13
CA LEU A 385 6.32 4.95 0.96
C LEU A 385 7.54 4.08 1.25
N TRP A 386 8.30 3.70 0.23
CA TRP A 386 9.56 2.99 0.43
C TRP A 386 10.60 3.85 1.18
N LEU A 387 10.55 5.18 1.06
CA LEU A 387 11.40 6.10 1.85
C LEU A 387 10.96 6.10 3.30
N GLY A 388 9.65 6.20 3.55
CA GLY A 388 9.10 6.05 4.89
C GLY A 388 9.46 4.71 5.54
N SER A 389 9.35 3.62 4.77
CA SER A 389 9.70 2.26 5.17
C SER A 389 11.18 2.13 5.51
N LEU A 390 12.04 2.79 4.73
CA LEU A 390 13.48 2.83 4.96
C LEU A 390 13.84 3.56 6.27
N ILE A 391 13.19 4.68 6.55
CA ILE A 391 13.41 5.46 7.78
C ILE A 391 12.93 4.70 9.02
N LEU A 392 11.80 3.99 8.89
CA LEU A 392 11.22 3.18 9.97
C LEU A 392 11.85 1.77 10.10
N GLY A 393 12.79 1.40 9.23
CA GLY A 393 13.49 0.11 9.28
C GLY A 393 12.61 -1.11 8.97
N LEU A 394 11.64 -0.99 8.06
CA LEU A 394 10.63 -2.03 7.81
C LEU A 394 11.01 -3.04 6.70
N GLN A 395 12.17 -2.86 6.05
CA GLN A 395 12.52 -3.60 4.83
C GLN A 395 12.67 -5.10 5.07
N GLU A 396 13.37 -5.51 6.14
CA GLU A 396 13.61 -6.93 6.42
C GLU A 396 12.29 -7.68 6.64
N ARG A 397 11.35 -7.03 7.32
CA ARG A 397 10.01 -7.58 7.52
C ARG A 397 9.25 -7.73 6.21
N LEU A 398 9.27 -6.72 5.34
CA LEU A 398 8.63 -6.79 4.03
C LEU A 398 9.27 -7.89 3.16
N LEU A 399 10.60 -8.03 3.20
CA LEU A 399 11.31 -9.12 2.51
C LEU A 399 10.96 -10.50 3.08
N GLN A 400 10.75 -10.62 4.39
CA GLN A 400 10.28 -11.84 5.00
C GLN A 400 8.90 -12.25 4.47
N ASP A 401 8.00 -11.28 4.27
CA ASP A 401 6.69 -11.55 3.66
C ASP A 401 6.84 -12.06 2.22
N VAL A 402 7.77 -11.48 1.45
CA VAL A 402 8.11 -11.95 0.08
C VAL A 402 8.68 -13.37 0.11
N ARG A 403 9.54 -13.72 1.08
CA ARG A 403 10.07 -15.08 1.25
C ARG A 403 8.96 -16.12 1.46
N PHE A 404 7.84 -15.72 2.07
CA PHE A 404 6.67 -16.58 2.26
C PHE A 404 5.62 -16.45 1.14
N GLY A 405 5.88 -15.69 0.07
CA GLY A 405 4.93 -15.44 -1.01
C GLY A 405 3.72 -14.59 -0.59
N GLN A 406 3.77 -13.91 0.56
CA GLN A 406 2.69 -13.11 1.12
C GLN A 406 2.66 -11.71 0.48
N ILE A 407 2.22 -11.65 -0.77
CA ILE A 407 2.05 -10.40 -1.53
C ILE A 407 0.54 -10.16 -1.70
N PRO A 408 -0.13 -9.51 -0.73
CA PRO A 408 -1.58 -9.33 -0.74
C PRO A 408 -2.04 -8.36 -1.83
N ILE A 409 -3.33 -8.44 -2.16
CA ILE A 409 -4.01 -7.59 -3.15
C ILE A 409 -5.02 -6.70 -2.43
N ASP A 410 -5.06 -5.42 -2.82
CA ASP A 410 -6.14 -4.50 -2.49
C ASP A 410 -6.40 -3.58 -3.71
N LEU A 411 -7.39 -3.95 -4.53
CA LEU A 411 -7.69 -3.26 -5.79
C LEU A 411 -7.94 -1.74 -5.60
N PRO A 412 -8.64 -1.26 -4.55
CA PRO A 412 -8.77 0.17 -4.31
C PRO A 412 -7.43 0.88 -4.12
N SER A 413 -6.54 0.39 -3.25
CA SER A 413 -5.21 0.99 -3.09
C SER A 413 -4.37 0.87 -4.35
N ALA A 414 -4.51 -0.22 -5.11
CA ALA A 414 -3.82 -0.42 -6.37
C ALA A 414 -4.16 0.69 -7.36
N VAL A 415 -5.45 0.97 -7.57
CA VAL A 415 -5.88 2.02 -8.50
C VAL A 415 -5.54 3.41 -7.98
N TRP A 416 -5.77 3.70 -6.70
CA TRP A 416 -5.49 5.02 -6.12
C TRP A 416 -4.01 5.41 -6.20
N SER A 417 -3.11 4.43 -6.03
CA SER A 417 -1.66 4.59 -6.16
C SER A 417 -1.13 4.36 -7.58
N GLY A 418 -2.00 3.92 -8.48
CA GLY A 418 -1.62 3.49 -9.81
C GLY A 418 -0.64 2.32 -9.85
N THR A 419 -0.63 1.45 -8.83
CA THR A 419 0.17 0.22 -8.82
C THR A 419 -0.58 -0.96 -9.46
N VAL A 420 0.17 -1.96 -9.92
CA VAL A 420 -0.38 -3.23 -10.38
C VAL A 420 -0.04 -4.29 -9.33
N GLN A 421 -1.07 -4.91 -8.77
CA GLN A 421 -1.00 -5.91 -7.70
C GLN A 421 -1.56 -7.26 -8.12
N SER A 422 -2.33 -7.34 -9.22
CA SER A 422 -2.92 -8.60 -9.71
C SER A 422 -3.12 -8.60 -11.22
N PHE A 423 -3.11 -9.80 -11.81
CA PHE A 423 -3.33 -10.02 -13.23
C PHE A 423 -4.74 -9.60 -13.68
N ILE A 424 -5.69 -9.50 -12.74
CA ILE A 424 -7.07 -9.10 -12.98
C ILE A 424 -7.19 -7.62 -13.38
N GLN A 425 -6.17 -6.80 -13.06
CA GLN A 425 -6.09 -5.40 -13.47
C GLN A 425 -5.68 -5.23 -14.94
N GLN A 426 -5.15 -6.28 -15.57
CA GLN A 426 -4.73 -6.23 -16.97
C GLN A 426 -5.95 -6.26 -17.90
N ARG A 427 -5.75 -5.76 -19.11
CA ARG A 427 -6.73 -5.83 -20.19
C ARG A 427 -6.91 -7.28 -20.64
N VAL A 428 -8.12 -7.59 -21.10
CA VAL A 428 -8.41 -8.82 -21.83
C VAL A 428 -7.67 -8.79 -23.16
N SER A 429 -7.08 -9.92 -23.55
CA SER A 429 -6.32 -10.04 -24.80
C SER A 429 -7.17 -9.76 -26.04
N LYS A 430 -6.53 -9.23 -27.09
CA LYS A 430 -7.13 -9.03 -28.41
C LYS A 430 -6.27 -9.72 -29.49
N PRO A 431 -6.81 -10.71 -30.23
CA PRO A 431 -8.15 -11.29 -30.09
C PRO A 431 -8.31 -12.13 -28.81
N LEU A 432 -9.56 -12.28 -28.32
CA LEU A 432 -9.87 -13.13 -27.15
C LEU A 432 -9.54 -14.60 -27.43
N VAL A 433 -9.93 -15.08 -28.62
CA VAL A 433 -9.72 -16.46 -29.05
C VAL A 433 -8.52 -16.52 -29.97
N THR A 434 -7.53 -17.33 -29.60
CA THR A 434 -6.34 -17.61 -30.43
C THR A 434 -6.21 -19.10 -30.64
N GLY A 435 -6.25 -19.55 -31.90
CA GLY A 435 -6.13 -20.98 -32.24
C GLY A 435 -7.25 -21.87 -31.70
N GLY A 436 -8.44 -21.30 -31.42
CA GLY A 436 -9.57 -22.03 -30.83
C GLY A 436 -9.58 -22.08 -29.29
N TYR A 437 -8.66 -21.35 -28.64
CA TYR A 437 -8.52 -21.32 -27.19
C TYR A 437 -8.63 -19.90 -26.64
N VAL A 438 -9.10 -19.79 -25.40
CA VAL A 438 -9.10 -18.56 -24.59
C VAL A 438 -8.10 -18.76 -23.47
N SER A 439 -7.23 -17.76 -23.22
CA SER A 439 -6.30 -17.87 -22.10
C SER A 439 -7.08 -17.96 -20.78
N ARG A 440 -6.66 -18.83 -19.84
CA ARG A 440 -7.34 -18.93 -18.54
C ARG A 440 -7.31 -17.60 -17.78
N ALA A 441 -6.29 -16.77 -18.03
CA ALA A 441 -6.19 -15.43 -17.48
C ALA A 441 -7.31 -14.51 -17.98
N ASP A 442 -7.62 -14.55 -19.28
CA ASP A 442 -8.72 -13.78 -19.86
C ASP A 442 -10.09 -14.32 -19.47
N GLU A 443 -10.21 -15.64 -19.35
CA GLU A 443 -11.38 -16.31 -18.77
C GLU A 443 -11.66 -15.77 -17.35
N CYS A 444 -10.64 -15.76 -16.47
CA CYS A 444 -10.75 -15.18 -15.13
C CYS A 444 -11.14 -13.70 -15.16
N ARG A 445 -10.54 -12.89 -16.04
CA ARG A 445 -10.86 -11.45 -16.14
C ARG A 445 -12.31 -11.23 -16.53
N LEU A 446 -12.81 -11.95 -17.54
CA LEU A 446 -14.17 -11.81 -18.01
C LEU A 446 -15.18 -12.32 -16.98
N LEU A 447 -14.91 -13.44 -16.29
CA LEU A 447 -15.73 -13.94 -15.18
C LEU A 447 -15.79 -12.95 -14.00
N PHE A 448 -14.67 -12.34 -13.67
CA PHE A 448 -14.66 -11.30 -12.64
C PHE A 448 -15.43 -10.06 -13.10
N LEU A 449 -15.27 -9.60 -14.34
CA LEU A 449 -16.00 -8.44 -14.84
C LEU A 449 -17.51 -8.69 -15.06
N SER A 450 -17.91 -9.93 -15.38
CA SER A 450 -19.33 -10.31 -15.48
C SER A 450 -19.99 -10.40 -14.11
N GLN A 451 -19.22 -10.49 -13.03
CA GLN A 451 -19.71 -10.72 -11.67
C GLN A 451 -20.65 -11.93 -11.61
N SER A 452 -20.37 -12.95 -12.44
CA SER A 452 -21.23 -14.12 -12.57
C SER A 452 -20.98 -15.13 -11.46
N GLY A 453 -22.06 -15.67 -10.89
CA GLY A 453 -22.02 -16.77 -9.93
C GLY A 453 -21.06 -16.51 -8.77
N HIS A 454 -20.10 -17.43 -8.60
CA HIS A 454 -19.13 -17.40 -7.51
C HIS A 454 -17.91 -16.51 -7.75
N HIS A 455 -17.78 -15.90 -8.95
CA HIS A 455 -16.60 -15.11 -9.36
C HIS A 455 -16.68 -13.62 -9.00
N ALA A 456 -17.68 -13.18 -8.23
CA ALA A 456 -17.76 -11.80 -7.72
C ALA A 456 -16.64 -11.47 -6.70
N ARG A 457 -16.05 -12.49 -6.06
CA ARG A 457 -14.94 -12.31 -5.11
C ARG A 457 -13.63 -12.13 -5.86
N ILE A 458 -12.81 -11.18 -5.43
CA ILE A 458 -11.46 -10.97 -5.97
C ILE A 458 -10.65 -12.26 -5.78
N PRO A 459 -9.95 -12.77 -6.81
CA PRO A 459 -9.01 -13.86 -6.63
C PRO A 459 -7.94 -13.48 -5.61
N VAL A 460 -7.74 -14.31 -4.59
CA VAL A 460 -6.68 -14.09 -3.58
C VAL A 460 -5.30 -14.21 -4.23
N CYS A 461 -5.17 -15.05 -5.25
CA CYS A 461 -3.95 -15.19 -6.04
C CYS A 461 -3.78 -14.02 -7.02
N GLN A 462 -2.61 -13.37 -6.93
CA GLN A 462 -2.21 -12.24 -7.76
C GLN A 462 -1.68 -12.64 -9.14
N TRP A 463 -1.23 -13.89 -9.27
CA TRP A 463 -0.58 -14.40 -10.48
C TRP A 463 -1.60 -15.06 -11.40
N LYS A 464 -1.38 -14.94 -12.70
CA LYS A 464 -2.29 -15.49 -13.70
C LYS A 464 -2.22 -17.02 -13.73
N PRO A 465 -3.33 -17.71 -13.99
CA PRO A 465 -3.29 -19.14 -14.29
C PRO A 465 -2.54 -19.39 -15.60
N PHE A 466 -1.82 -20.50 -15.68
CA PHE A 466 -1.13 -20.92 -16.91
C PHE A 466 -2.10 -21.56 -17.91
N GLY A 467 -1.71 -21.54 -19.18
CA GLY A 467 -2.42 -22.23 -20.26
C GLY A 467 -3.75 -21.60 -20.68
N ALA A 468 -4.56 -22.39 -21.38
CA ALA A 468 -5.75 -21.92 -22.05
C ALA A 468 -6.85 -23.01 -22.05
N THR A 469 -8.08 -22.58 -22.22
CA THR A 469 -9.29 -23.40 -22.26
C THR A 469 -9.83 -23.40 -23.70
N PRO A 470 -10.20 -24.56 -24.29
CA PRO A 470 -10.92 -24.59 -25.55
C PRO A 470 -12.14 -23.68 -25.50
N PHE A 471 -12.40 -22.93 -26.56
CA PHE A 471 -13.51 -21.97 -26.59
C PHE A 471 -14.89 -22.61 -26.32
N GLU A 472 -15.07 -23.87 -26.72
CA GLU A 472 -16.28 -24.65 -26.47
C GLU A 472 -16.46 -25.13 -25.03
N ASP A 473 -15.41 -25.02 -24.20
CA ASP A 473 -15.38 -25.44 -22.80
C ASP A 473 -15.34 -24.27 -21.82
N VAL A 474 -15.14 -23.02 -22.27
CA VAL A 474 -15.19 -21.84 -21.39
C VAL A 474 -16.61 -21.54 -20.91
N ASP A 475 -16.76 -20.82 -19.81
CA ASP A 475 -18.07 -20.37 -19.32
C ASP A 475 -18.87 -19.59 -20.39
N ILE A 476 -20.19 -19.78 -20.41
CA ILE A 476 -21.10 -19.17 -21.41
C ILE A 476 -21.01 -17.65 -21.35
N GLU A 477 -20.83 -17.11 -20.15
CA GLU A 477 -20.58 -15.71 -19.87
C GLU A 477 -19.39 -15.19 -20.68
N VAL A 478 -18.30 -15.94 -20.73
CA VAL A 478 -17.06 -15.59 -21.46
C VAL A 478 -17.27 -15.67 -22.97
N ARG A 479 -17.96 -16.70 -23.47
CA ARG A 479 -18.24 -16.88 -24.91
C ARG A 479 -18.99 -15.69 -25.52
N ALA A 480 -19.90 -15.09 -24.75
CA ALA A 480 -20.65 -13.91 -25.19
C ALA A 480 -19.75 -12.72 -25.55
N HIS A 481 -18.51 -12.70 -25.07
CA HIS A 481 -17.54 -11.62 -25.29
C HIS A 481 -16.50 -11.93 -26.38
N GLU A 482 -16.67 -12.98 -27.19
CA GLU A 482 -15.76 -13.31 -28.31
C GLU A 482 -15.54 -12.14 -29.28
N GLY A 483 -16.62 -11.44 -29.64
CA GLY A 483 -16.59 -10.30 -30.55
C GLY A 483 -16.36 -8.94 -29.87
N CYS A 484 -16.17 -8.92 -28.55
CA CYS A 484 -15.98 -7.67 -27.81
C CYS A 484 -14.52 -7.21 -27.85
N GLU A 485 -14.32 -5.90 -27.74
CA GLU A 485 -12.99 -5.28 -27.68
C GLU A 485 -12.83 -4.51 -26.36
N ASP A 486 -11.58 -4.44 -25.89
CA ASP A 486 -11.13 -3.55 -24.81
C ASP A 486 -11.81 -3.74 -23.44
N HIS A 487 -12.16 -4.98 -23.09
CA HIS A 487 -12.55 -5.29 -21.71
C HIS A 487 -11.37 -5.12 -20.75
N GLN A 488 -11.56 -4.26 -19.76
CA GLN A 488 -10.64 -4.07 -18.64
C GLN A 488 -11.42 -3.70 -17.39
N LEU A 489 -10.82 -3.95 -16.22
CA LEU A 489 -11.33 -3.43 -14.97
C LEU A 489 -11.11 -1.91 -14.92
N GLN A 490 -12.19 -1.14 -14.83
CA GLN A 490 -12.14 0.32 -14.78
C GLN A 490 -12.67 0.83 -13.45
N TYR A 491 -11.89 1.67 -12.78
CA TYR A 491 -12.33 2.37 -11.57
C TYR A 491 -13.13 3.63 -11.95
N GLU A 492 -14.37 3.69 -11.50
CA GLU A 492 -15.29 4.81 -11.80
C GLU A 492 -15.25 5.87 -10.69
N GLY A 493 -14.99 5.48 -9.44
CA GLY A 493 -14.96 6.37 -8.29
C GLY A 493 -15.24 5.64 -6.98
N ILE A 494 -15.40 6.42 -5.91
CA ILE A 494 -15.78 5.90 -4.59
C ILE A 494 -17.06 6.58 -4.09
N LEU A 495 -17.90 5.79 -3.44
CA LEU A 495 -19.11 6.23 -2.76
C LEU A 495 -18.89 6.12 -1.25
N TRP A 496 -18.87 7.25 -0.54
CA TRP A 496 -18.79 7.28 0.91
C TRP A 496 -20.17 7.29 1.55
N GLY A 497 -20.35 6.54 2.63
CA GLY A 497 -21.54 6.65 3.47
C GLY A 497 -21.44 7.86 4.39
N CYS A 498 -22.43 8.74 4.33
CA CYS A 498 -22.53 9.97 5.11
C CYS A 498 -23.70 9.92 6.10
N GLU A 499 -23.75 10.87 7.03
CA GLU A 499 -24.88 11.06 7.94
C GLU A 499 -26.21 11.22 7.19
N ASP A 500 -27.33 10.93 7.86
CA ASP A 500 -28.69 10.91 7.30
C ASP A 500 -28.92 9.93 6.14
N ASP A 501 -28.19 8.80 6.10
CA ASP A 501 -28.23 7.82 5.00
C ASP A 501 -27.92 8.43 3.61
N LYS A 502 -27.19 9.54 3.59
CA LYS A 502 -26.72 10.17 2.34
C LYS A 502 -25.44 9.50 1.87
N PHE A 503 -25.16 9.67 0.58
CA PHE A 503 -23.92 9.17 -0.01
C PHE A 503 -23.23 10.29 -0.80
N GLU A 504 -21.91 10.37 -0.67
CA GLU A 504 -21.08 11.28 -1.44
C GLU A 504 -20.25 10.49 -2.46
N PHE A 505 -20.44 10.78 -3.75
CA PHE A 505 -19.67 10.16 -4.82
C PHE A 505 -18.49 11.05 -5.22
N GLN A 506 -17.28 10.48 -5.17
CA GLN A 506 -16.08 11.10 -5.70
C GLN A 506 -15.67 10.33 -6.96
N SER A 507 -15.83 10.98 -8.11
CA SER A 507 -15.48 10.39 -9.40
C SER A 507 -13.98 10.19 -9.53
N SER A 508 -13.60 9.15 -10.26
CA SER A 508 -12.24 9.00 -10.75
C SER A 508 -11.88 10.22 -11.61
N GLN A 509 -10.72 10.82 -11.38
CA GLN A 509 -10.19 11.83 -12.29
C GLN A 509 -9.66 11.08 -13.52
N GLU A 510 -10.09 11.50 -14.72
CA GLU A 510 -9.48 11.03 -15.96
C GLU A 510 -7.97 11.24 -15.85
N ALA A 511 -7.23 10.14 -15.88
CA ALA A 511 -5.79 10.23 -15.97
C ALA A 511 -5.50 10.81 -17.35
N ASP A 512 -5.32 12.13 -17.41
CA ASP A 512 -4.54 12.75 -18.48
C ASP A 512 -3.34 11.84 -18.67
N SER A 513 -3.16 11.37 -19.90
CA SER A 513 -2.11 10.45 -20.32
C SER A 513 -0.76 11.15 -20.26
N GLN A 514 -0.41 11.72 -19.11
CA GLN A 514 0.91 12.22 -18.82
C GLN A 514 1.74 10.99 -18.52
N ASN A 515 2.50 10.64 -19.53
CA ASN A 515 3.67 9.79 -19.50
C ASN A 515 4.63 10.24 -18.38
N LEU A 516 4.32 9.96 -17.10
CA LEU A 516 5.33 9.32 -16.28
C LEU A 516 5.48 7.99 -16.97
N SER A 517 6.42 7.95 -17.91
CA SER A 517 6.72 6.75 -18.69
C SER A 517 6.57 5.59 -17.73
N ASP A 518 5.73 4.62 -18.09
CA ASP A 518 6.08 3.25 -17.80
C ASP A 518 7.49 3.13 -18.38
N ARG A 519 8.49 3.48 -17.57
CA ARG A 519 9.82 2.94 -17.66
C ARG A 519 9.57 1.51 -17.23
N SER A 520 8.91 0.77 -18.11
CA SER A 520 9.06 -0.65 -18.23
C SER A 520 10.57 -0.79 -18.32
N LEU A 521 11.19 -1.10 -17.19
CA LEU A 521 12.63 -1.33 -17.12
C LEU A 521 13.02 -2.58 -17.92
N THR A 522 12.02 -3.25 -18.51
CA THR A 522 12.12 -4.19 -19.61
C THR A 522 12.51 -3.43 -20.89
N LYS A 523 13.81 -3.53 -21.21
CA LYS A 523 14.52 -2.97 -22.38
C LYS A 523 15.20 -1.61 -22.20
N ALA A 524 15.80 -1.35 -21.05
CA ALA A 524 17.08 -0.64 -21.10
C ALA A 524 18.13 -1.60 -21.70
N ALA A 525 18.88 -1.13 -22.69
CA ALA A 525 19.89 -1.88 -23.42
C ALA A 525 20.84 -2.68 -22.51
N ASP A 526 21.37 -3.77 -23.04
CA ASP A 526 22.37 -4.72 -22.50
C ASP A 526 23.73 -4.07 -22.16
N ASP A 527 23.73 -2.91 -21.51
CA ASP A 527 24.94 -2.16 -21.17
C ASP A 527 25.47 -2.47 -19.76
N ALA A 528 24.80 -3.38 -19.04
CA ALA A 528 25.38 -4.01 -17.86
C ALA A 528 26.20 -5.21 -18.33
N GLY A 529 27.51 -5.19 -18.07
CA GLY A 529 28.41 -6.32 -18.33
C GLY A 529 27.89 -7.63 -17.72
N PRO A 530 28.51 -8.78 -18.04
CA PRO A 530 27.98 -10.09 -17.67
C PRO A 530 27.77 -10.20 -16.15
N VAL A 531 26.49 -10.23 -15.74
CA VAL A 531 26.10 -10.41 -14.34
C VAL A 531 26.36 -11.86 -13.95
N ARG A 532 27.26 -12.08 -12.99
CA ARG A 532 27.48 -13.41 -12.41
C ARG A 532 26.26 -13.78 -11.55
N ILE A 533 25.53 -14.80 -11.96
CA ILE A 533 24.34 -15.27 -11.27
C ILE A 533 24.76 -16.20 -10.14
N CYS A 534 24.23 -15.95 -8.94
CA CYS A 534 24.35 -16.89 -7.81
C CYS A 534 23.23 -17.92 -7.92
N PHE A 535 23.55 -19.21 -7.75
CA PHE A 535 22.57 -20.31 -7.76
C PHE A 535 22.46 -21.03 -6.41
N GLU A 536 23.09 -20.50 -5.36
CA GLU A 536 23.11 -21.12 -4.02
C GLU A 536 21.70 -21.22 -3.41
N GLU A 537 20.86 -20.23 -3.68
CA GLU A 537 19.47 -20.15 -3.23
C GLU A 537 18.46 -20.80 -4.21
N LEU A 538 18.94 -21.41 -5.31
CA LEU A 538 18.06 -22.12 -6.24
C LEU A 538 17.68 -23.47 -5.62
N ASP A 539 16.43 -23.58 -5.18
CA ASP A 539 15.89 -24.80 -4.57
C ASP A 539 14.59 -25.20 -5.24
N ARG A 540 14.65 -26.28 -6.03
CA ARG A 540 13.51 -26.81 -6.79
C ARG A 540 12.55 -27.63 -5.93
N GLU A 541 12.92 -27.99 -4.70
CA GLU A 541 12.04 -28.76 -3.82
C GLU A 541 11.13 -27.82 -2.99
N ARG A 542 11.45 -26.53 -2.90
CA ARG A 542 10.66 -25.51 -2.17
C ARG A 542 9.55 -24.87 -3.02
N GLU A 543 8.66 -25.67 -3.58
CA GLU A 543 7.63 -25.21 -4.53
C GLU A 543 6.33 -24.74 -3.87
N ALA A 544 6.24 -24.73 -2.54
CA ALA A 544 5.01 -24.44 -1.79
C ALA A 544 4.31 -23.13 -2.19
N ILE A 545 5.06 -22.09 -2.59
CA ILE A 545 4.48 -20.82 -3.05
C ILE A 545 3.75 -21.00 -4.39
N SER A 546 4.39 -21.66 -5.36
CA SER A 546 3.81 -21.94 -6.68
C SER A 546 2.64 -22.92 -6.57
N GLU A 547 2.77 -23.92 -5.70
CA GLU A 547 1.71 -24.87 -5.37
C GLU A 547 0.47 -24.14 -4.83
N ASN A 548 0.62 -23.37 -3.75
CA ASN A 548 -0.48 -22.67 -3.10
C ASN A 548 -1.17 -21.69 -4.05
N ALA A 549 -0.40 -20.93 -4.83
CA ALA A 549 -0.95 -20.00 -5.79
C ALA A 549 -1.70 -20.70 -6.94
N THR A 550 -1.16 -21.81 -7.43
CA THR A 550 -1.79 -22.62 -8.49
C THR A 550 -3.10 -23.21 -7.99
N ARG A 551 -3.12 -23.83 -6.80
CA ARG A 551 -4.34 -24.31 -6.17
C ARG A 551 -5.37 -23.21 -5.98
N SER A 552 -4.92 -22.05 -5.48
CA SER A 552 -5.79 -20.91 -5.22
C SER A 552 -6.48 -20.40 -6.48
N ILE A 553 -5.73 -20.17 -7.56
CA ILE A 553 -6.32 -19.58 -8.77
C ILE A 553 -7.15 -20.58 -9.58
N PHE A 554 -6.74 -21.85 -9.65
CA PHE A 554 -7.53 -22.88 -10.32
C PHE A 554 -8.78 -23.24 -9.52
N GLY A 555 -8.71 -23.24 -8.18
CA GLY A 555 -9.90 -23.41 -7.33
C GLY A 555 -10.88 -22.23 -7.47
N TRP A 556 -10.37 -21.01 -7.64
CA TRP A 556 -11.22 -19.85 -7.93
C TRP A 556 -11.85 -19.94 -9.33
N LEU A 557 -11.08 -20.34 -10.36
CA LEU A 557 -11.57 -20.45 -11.73
C LEU A 557 -12.60 -21.57 -11.89
N ARG A 558 -12.34 -22.74 -11.31
CA ARG A 558 -13.14 -23.97 -11.47
C ARG A 558 -13.92 -24.32 -10.20
N PHE A 559 -14.62 -23.32 -9.66
CA PHE A 559 -15.43 -23.50 -8.45
C PHE A 559 -16.50 -24.60 -8.62
N ASP A 560 -17.15 -24.65 -9.78
CA ASP A 560 -18.23 -25.61 -10.10
C ASP A 560 -17.76 -26.89 -10.81
N GLY A 561 -16.45 -27.12 -10.83
CA GLY A 561 -15.83 -28.27 -11.50
C GLY A 561 -15.04 -27.90 -12.76
N TYR A 562 -14.40 -28.90 -13.36
CA TYR A 562 -13.44 -28.73 -14.46
C TYR A 562 -13.75 -29.60 -15.67
N ALA A 563 -13.32 -29.13 -16.84
CA ALA A 563 -13.53 -29.83 -18.11
C ALA A 563 -12.60 -31.04 -18.27
N ARG A 564 -13.01 -32.02 -19.09
CA ARG A 564 -12.27 -33.29 -19.25
C ARG A 564 -10.81 -33.13 -19.68
N HIS A 565 -10.50 -32.09 -20.45
CA HIS A 565 -9.14 -31.82 -20.92
C HIS A 565 -8.22 -31.30 -19.80
N GLU A 566 -8.76 -30.85 -18.67
CA GLU A 566 -7.98 -30.40 -17.50
C GLU A 566 -7.70 -31.54 -16.51
N LYS A 567 -8.17 -32.77 -16.79
CA LYS A 567 -8.06 -33.92 -15.88
C LYS A 567 -6.65 -34.19 -15.37
N ASP A 568 -5.63 -33.96 -16.20
CA ASP A 568 -4.25 -34.20 -15.81
C ASP A 568 -3.72 -33.12 -14.84
N ILE A 569 -4.24 -31.89 -14.89
CA ILE A 569 -3.97 -30.83 -13.90
C ILE A 569 -4.52 -31.27 -12.54
N TRP A 570 -5.79 -31.70 -12.49
CA TRP A 570 -6.46 -32.05 -11.24
C TRP A 570 -6.01 -33.38 -10.61
N LYS A 571 -5.30 -34.22 -11.37
CA LYS A 571 -4.63 -35.42 -10.85
C LYS A 571 -3.22 -35.15 -10.32
N HIS A 572 -2.68 -33.97 -10.56
CA HIS A 572 -1.35 -33.60 -10.10
C HIS A 572 -1.32 -33.55 -8.57
N GLU A 573 -0.18 -33.89 -7.97
CA GLU A 573 -0.06 -33.98 -6.51
C GLU A 573 -0.29 -32.64 -5.79
N TRP A 574 -0.04 -31.51 -6.45
CA TRP A 574 -0.40 -30.18 -5.94
C TRP A 574 -1.91 -30.02 -5.68
N PHE A 575 -2.77 -30.83 -6.31
CA PHE A 575 -4.22 -30.82 -6.05
C PHE A 575 -4.68 -32.01 -5.19
N ALA A 576 -3.83 -33.03 -5.03
CA ALA A 576 -4.14 -34.20 -4.22
C ALA A 576 -4.00 -33.84 -2.73
N MET A 577 -5.11 -33.46 -2.09
CA MET A 577 -5.12 -33.33 -0.64
C MET A 577 -5.06 -34.74 -0.05
N SER A 578 -3.96 -35.07 0.64
CA SER A 578 -3.97 -36.18 1.58
C SER A 578 -5.10 -35.93 2.57
N GLU A 579 -6.07 -36.84 2.64
CA GLU A 579 -7.02 -36.94 3.76
C GLU A 579 -6.20 -37.14 5.04
N SER A 580 -5.75 -36.05 5.62
CA SER A 580 -5.08 -36.03 6.91
C SER A 580 -6.18 -35.82 7.94
N ASP A 581 -6.43 -36.86 8.72
CA ASP A 581 -7.25 -36.85 9.92
C ASP A 581 -6.84 -35.68 10.83
N ASP A 582 -7.62 -34.61 10.82
CA ASP A 582 -7.78 -33.70 11.96
C ASP A 582 -9.28 -33.45 12.10
N ASP A 583 -9.88 -34.29 12.94
CA ASP A 583 -11.22 -34.12 13.46
C ASP A 583 -11.37 -32.78 14.21
N ASP A 584 -12.58 -32.24 14.14
CA ASP A 584 -13.21 -31.35 15.12
C ASP A 584 -12.95 -29.83 14.97
N ILE A 585 -13.48 -29.26 13.88
CA ILE A 585 -14.06 -27.90 13.93
C ILE A 585 -15.55 -28.06 13.68
N GLY A 586 -16.35 -27.87 14.73
CA GLY A 586 -17.79 -28.05 14.74
C GLY A 586 -18.47 -27.45 13.50
N GLU A 587 -19.26 -28.30 12.84
CA GLU A 587 -20.21 -27.92 11.80
C GLU A 587 -21.20 -26.90 12.36
N ASP A 588 -20.91 -25.60 12.19
CA ASP A 588 -21.96 -24.62 12.13
C ASP A 588 -22.73 -24.89 10.84
N LYS A 589 -23.84 -25.63 10.99
CA LYS A 589 -24.86 -25.85 9.96
C LYS A 589 -25.35 -24.51 9.44
N THR A 590 -24.64 -23.97 8.45
CA THR A 590 -25.25 -23.05 7.48
C THR A 590 -26.12 -23.93 6.60
N THR A 591 -27.43 -23.80 6.80
CA THR A 591 -28.47 -24.40 5.98
C THR A 591 -28.22 -24.05 4.50
N SER A 592 -27.55 -24.95 3.79
CA SER A 592 -27.56 -25.04 2.33
C SER A 592 -28.97 -25.43 1.88
N GLY A 593 -29.82 -24.42 1.75
CA GLY A 593 -31.21 -24.53 1.30
C GLY A 593 -31.55 -23.58 0.16
N ALA A 594 -30.56 -23.13 -0.61
CA ALA A 594 -30.79 -22.42 -1.86
C ALA A 594 -30.19 -23.25 -2.99
N SER A 595 -31.02 -23.70 -3.93
CA SER A 595 -30.54 -24.12 -5.25
C SER A 595 -29.64 -23.02 -5.81
N PRO A 596 -28.52 -23.34 -6.50
CA PRO A 596 -27.70 -22.31 -7.13
C PRO A 596 -28.60 -21.54 -8.11
N GLU A 597 -28.82 -20.25 -7.85
CA GLU A 597 -29.49 -19.37 -8.81
C GLU A 597 -28.62 -19.37 -10.07
N LEU A 598 -29.16 -19.96 -11.14
CA LEU A 598 -28.48 -20.00 -12.42
C LEU A 598 -28.31 -18.56 -12.90
N SER A 599 -27.15 -18.24 -13.44
CA SER A 599 -26.94 -16.96 -14.12
C SER A 599 -28.06 -16.76 -15.16
N PRO A 600 -28.64 -15.55 -15.29
CA PRO A 600 -29.71 -15.28 -16.27
C PRO A 600 -29.33 -15.66 -17.70
N ARG A 601 -28.02 -15.68 -18.01
CA ARG A 601 -27.51 -16.13 -19.30
C ARG A 601 -27.55 -17.65 -19.46
N ILE A 602 -27.29 -18.40 -18.39
CA ILE A 602 -27.44 -19.85 -18.37
C ILE A 602 -28.92 -20.20 -18.53
N GLU A 603 -29.82 -19.47 -17.86
CA GLU A 603 -31.27 -19.66 -18.02
C GLU A 603 -31.76 -19.38 -19.44
N SER A 604 -31.27 -18.31 -20.06
CA SER A 604 -31.56 -17.99 -21.46
C SER A 604 -31.01 -19.05 -22.41
N TRP A 605 -29.77 -19.49 -22.21
CA TRP A 605 -29.14 -20.52 -23.04
C TRP A 605 -29.86 -21.88 -22.94
N LEU A 606 -30.28 -22.28 -21.74
CA LEU A 606 -31.08 -23.48 -21.54
C LEU A 606 -32.45 -23.38 -22.24
N SER A 607 -33.05 -22.19 -22.24
CA SER A 607 -34.32 -21.91 -22.90
C SER A 607 -34.21 -21.98 -24.44
N ASP A 608 -33.07 -21.56 -24.99
CA ASP A 608 -32.79 -21.63 -26.43
C ASP A 608 -32.50 -23.06 -26.93
N ILE A 609 -32.08 -23.96 -26.02
CA ILE A 609 -31.82 -25.38 -26.33
C ILE A 609 -33.08 -26.24 -26.21
N THR A 610 -34.10 -25.80 -25.46
CA THR A 610 -35.37 -26.52 -25.41
C THR A 610 -36.13 -26.39 -26.74
N PRO A 611 -36.33 -27.49 -27.51
CA PRO A 611 -37.13 -27.42 -28.73
C PRO A 611 -38.59 -27.11 -28.39
N PRO A 612 -39.34 -26.41 -29.28
CA PRO A 612 -40.75 -26.16 -29.05
C PRO A 612 -41.49 -27.49 -28.92
N THR A 613 -42.08 -27.71 -27.73
CA THR A 613 -42.95 -28.85 -27.44
C THR A 613 -43.97 -29.02 -28.55
N CYS A 614 -43.97 -30.19 -29.21
CA CYS A 614 -45.00 -30.57 -30.17
C CYS A 614 -46.39 -30.40 -29.56
N CYS A 615 -47.15 -29.41 -30.04
CA CYS A 615 -48.57 -29.30 -29.73
C CYS A 615 -49.29 -30.58 -30.16
N GLY A 616 -49.97 -31.21 -29.20
CA GLY A 616 -50.70 -32.45 -29.39
C GLY A 616 -51.79 -32.33 -30.45
N LEU A 617 -51.78 -33.28 -31.39
CA LEU A 617 -52.91 -33.56 -32.27
C LEU A 617 -54.10 -34.05 -31.43
N SER A 618 -55.20 -33.29 -31.53
CA SER A 618 -56.54 -33.63 -31.08
C SER A 618 -56.92 -35.08 -31.48
N ARG A 619 -57.27 -35.89 -30.48
CA ARG A 619 -58.04 -37.12 -30.67
C ARG A 619 -59.52 -36.78 -30.44
N ASP A 620 -60.25 -36.64 -31.53
CA ASP A 620 -61.72 -36.59 -31.50
C ASP A 620 -62.29 -37.97 -31.17
N LYS A 621 -63.34 -37.93 -30.34
CA LYS A 621 -64.12 -39.05 -29.82
C LYS A 621 -64.88 -39.80 -30.93
N ARG A 622 -64.89 -41.13 -30.84
CA ARG A 622 -66.14 -41.90 -30.73
C ARG A 622 -65.99 -42.92 -29.62
#